data_AF-A0A388P8J5-F1
#
_entry.id   AF-A0A388P8J5-F1
#
_cell.length_a   1.000
_cell.length_b   1.000
_cell.length_c   1.000
_cell.angle_alpha   90.00
_cell.angle_beta   90.00
_cell.angle_gamma   90.00
#
_symmetry.space_group_name_H-M   'P 1'
#
loop_
_entity.id
_entity.type
_entity.pdbx_description
1 polymer ?
#
loop_
_entity_poly.entity_id
_entity_poly.type
_entity_poly.pdbx_seq_one_letter_code
_entity_poly.pdbx_strand_id
1 'polypeptide(L)'
;MERFAKVNELLAEYESLEAQMADPSIHADQNKARALGKRYAQLGPVIAGYRAYKLAEEDLIAGKELAESDPAFASEIVALEKTKDDAAALLEELLLPRDPNDDRDVIMELKQVLVAMNLQYLLVIYFECIQDLLKNKVGRLKLLIPRQVIWVDIKICQLLLNLKV
;
A
#
# COMPACT_ATOMS: atom_id res chain seq x y z
N MET A 1 17.61 -18.98 10.87
CA MET A 1 17.72 -18.04 9.74
C MET A 1 16.66 -16.97 9.95
N GLU A 2 17.05 -15.70 9.92
CA GLU A 2 16.12 -14.58 10.08
C GLU A 2 15.23 -14.46 8.82
N ARG A 3 13.92 -14.68 8.97
CA ARG A 3 12.93 -14.72 7.88
C ARG A 3 12.97 -13.48 6.97
N PHE A 4 13.37 -12.33 7.51
CA PHE A 4 13.34 -11.03 6.86
C PHE A 4 14.71 -10.32 6.84
N ALA A 5 15.81 -11.06 6.66
CA ALA A 5 17.16 -10.49 6.69
C ALA A 5 17.37 -9.28 5.73
N LYS A 6 16.68 -9.24 4.59
CA LYS A 6 16.70 -8.11 3.64
C LYS A 6 16.20 -6.79 4.23
N VAL A 7 15.36 -6.83 5.26
CA VAL A 7 14.81 -5.62 5.87
C VAL A 7 15.89 -4.85 6.64
N ASN A 8 16.94 -5.52 7.11
CA ASN A 8 18.04 -4.87 7.85
C ASN A 8 18.76 -3.83 6.99
N GLU A 9 18.95 -4.10 5.69
CA GLU A 9 19.51 -3.13 4.74
C GLU A 9 18.57 -1.92 4.55
N LEU A 10 17.26 -2.17 4.47
CA LEU A 10 16.25 -1.12 4.32
C LEU A 10 16.09 -0.26 5.58
N LEU A 11 16.26 -0.85 6.77
CA LEU A 11 16.29 -0.14 8.05
C LEU A 11 17.47 0.82 8.12
N ALA A 12 18.67 0.35 7.80
CA ALA A 12 19.87 1.17 7.77
C ALA A 12 19.74 2.32 6.75
N GLU A 13 19.14 2.03 5.59
CA GLU A 13 18.83 3.07 4.60
C GLU A 13 17.84 4.10 5.16
N TYR A 14 16.76 3.65 5.81
CA TYR A 14 15.74 4.53 6.38
C TYR A 14 16.32 5.47 7.46
N GLU A 15 17.13 4.94 8.38
CA GLU A 15 17.81 5.74 9.41
C GLU A 15 18.76 6.78 8.81
N SER A 16 19.50 6.40 7.77
CA SER A 16 20.38 7.33 7.03
C SER A 16 19.58 8.43 6.33
N LEU A 17 18.42 8.11 5.75
CA LEU A 17 17.54 9.10 5.12
C LEU A 17 16.92 10.03 6.17
N GLU A 18 16.50 9.50 7.32
CA GLU A 18 15.97 10.28 8.43
C GLU A 18 17.01 11.30 8.94
N ALA A 19 18.25 10.85 9.17
CA ALA A 19 19.34 11.71 9.58
C ALA A 19 19.65 12.81 8.54
N GLN A 20 19.65 12.47 7.25
CA GLN A 20 19.83 13.45 6.18
C GLN A 20 18.66 14.45 6.12
N MET A 21 17.42 14.01 6.31
CA MET A 21 16.24 14.87 6.31
C MET A 21 16.17 15.80 7.53
N ALA A 22 16.80 15.43 8.64
CA ALA A 22 16.90 16.27 9.83
C ALA A 22 17.92 17.42 9.66
N ASP A 23 18.83 17.35 8.68
CA ASP A 23 19.80 18.41 8.40
C ASP A 23 19.12 19.60 7.67
N PRO A 24 19.08 20.81 8.26
CA PRO A 24 18.49 21.99 7.62
C PRO A 24 19.16 22.36 6.28
N SER A 25 20.40 21.93 6.06
CA SER A 25 21.17 22.21 4.84
C SER A 25 20.52 21.61 3.59
N ILE A 26 19.71 20.54 3.71
CA ILE A 26 19.09 19.89 2.55
C ILE A 26 18.08 20.79 1.84
N HIS A 27 17.52 21.76 2.55
CA HIS A 27 16.54 22.69 2.00
C HIS A 27 17.17 23.71 1.03
N ALA A 28 18.51 23.79 0.99
CA ALA A 28 19.22 24.58 -0.02
C ALA A 28 19.09 23.99 -1.43
N ASP A 29 18.85 22.68 -1.56
CA ASP A 29 18.57 22.01 -2.84
C ASP A 29 17.21 21.31 -2.78
N GLN A 30 16.20 21.98 -3.35
CA GLN A 30 14.83 21.45 -3.37
C GLN A 30 14.70 20.12 -4.12
N ASN A 31 15.53 19.86 -5.13
CA ASN A 31 15.47 18.60 -5.88
C ASN A 31 15.98 17.44 -5.02
N LYS A 32 17.11 17.66 -4.33
CA LYS A 32 17.66 16.69 -3.38
C LYS A 32 16.70 16.42 -2.24
N ALA A 33 16.10 17.45 -1.66
CA ALA A 33 15.12 17.30 -0.58
C ALA A 33 13.88 16.50 -1.03
N ARG A 34 13.37 16.74 -2.25
CA ARG A 34 12.25 15.96 -2.81
C ARG A 34 12.62 14.51 -3.05
N ALA A 35 13.82 14.22 -3.57
CA ALA A 35 14.27 12.86 -3.83
C ALA A 35 14.41 12.04 -2.53
N LEU A 36 15.04 12.64 -1.50
CA LEU A 36 15.18 12.03 -0.17
C LEU A 36 13.81 11.79 0.47
N GLY A 37 12.95 12.82 0.49
CA GLY A 37 11.60 12.70 1.04
C GLY A 37 10.76 11.64 0.34
N LYS A 38 10.90 11.49 -0.99
CA LYS A 38 10.22 10.42 -1.75
C LYS A 38 10.69 9.04 -1.31
N ARG A 39 12.01 8.81 -1.24
CA ARG A 39 12.54 7.51 -0.82
C ARG A 39 12.19 7.18 0.63
N TYR A 40 12.27 8.15 1.52
CA TYR A 40 11.86 8.01 2.92
C TYR A 40 10.37 7.61 3.04
N ALA A 41 9.50 8.29 2.29
CA ALA A 41 8.07 7.97 2.25
C ALA A 41 7.79 6.57 1.67
N GLN A 42 8.58 6.11 0.70
CA GLN A 42 8.47 4.76 0.13
C GLN A 42 8.86 3.66 1.11
N LEU A 43 9.91 3.89 1.92
CA LEU A 43 10.39 2.91 2.90
C LEU A 43 9.54 2.87 4.18
N GLY A 44 8.90 3.99 4.54
CA GLY A 44 8.07 4.11 5.76
C GLY A 44 7.10 2.95 6.00
N PRO A 45 6.26 2.56 5.02
CA PRO A 45 5.35 1.41 5.16
C PRO A 45 6.07 0.09 5.46
N VAL A 46 7.20 -0.17 4.81
CA VAL A 46 7.99 -1.39 5.02
C VAL A 46 8.56 -1.44 6.44
N ILE A 47 9.12 -0.31 6.90
CA ILE A 47 9.67 -0.21 8.26
C ILE A 47 8.58 -0.35 9.32
N ALA A 48 7.41 0.26 9.10
CA ALA A 48 6.26 0.10 9.99
C ALA A 48 5.78 -1.36 10.04
N GLY A 49 5.66 -2.03 8.88
CA GLY A 49 5.29 -3.44 8.80
C GLY A 49 6.29 -4.35 9.52
N TYR A 50 7.59 -4.07 9.39
CA TYR A 50 8.62 -4.83 10.11
C TYR A 50 8.56 -4.66 11.61
N ARG A 51 8.39 -3.41 12.10
CA ARG A 51 8.22 -3.14 13.54
C ARG A 51 7.00 -3.85 14.11
N ALA A 52 5.89 -3.87 13.37
CA ALA A 52 4.68 -4.60 13.77
C ALA A 52 4.92 -6.12 13.83
N TYR A 53 5.60 -6.69 12.83
CA TYR A 53 5.98 -8.11 12.85
C TYR A 53 6.89 -8.44 14.03
N LYS A 54 7.89 -7.59 14.33
CA LYS A 54 8.81 -7.80 15.45
C LYS A 54 8.11 -7.76 16.79
N LEU A 55 7.22 -6.79 16.99
CA LEU A 55 6.39 -6.73 18.19
C LEU A 55 5.54 -7.99 18.36
N ALA A 56 4.84 -8.43 17.30
CA ALA A 56 4.03 -9.65 17.37
C ALA A 56 4.87 -10.92 17.61
N GLU A 57 6.11 -10.97 17.10
CA GLU A 57 7.06 -12.04 17.37
C GLU A 57 7.53 -12.03 18.84
N GLU A 58 7.82 -10.86 19.41
CA GLU A 58 8.18 -10.68 20.82
C GLU A 58 7.02 -11.03 21.75
N ASP A 59 5.81 -10.58 21.44
CA ASP A 59 4.59 -10.89 22.20
C ASP A 59 4.31 -12.41 22.21
N LEU A 60 4.50 -13.08 21.08
CA LEU A 60 4.36 -14.54 21.00
C LEU A 60 5.39 -15.27 21.86
N ILE A 61 6.64 -14.82 21.87
CA ILE A 61 7.70 -15.40 22.70
C ILE A 61 7.35 -15.22 24.18
N ALA A 62 7.02 -13.99 24.59
CA ALA A 62 6.63 -13.69 25.96
C ALA A 62 5.39 -14.49 26.40
N GLY A 63 4.40 -14.62 25.53
CA GLY A 63 3.22 -15.44 25.78
C GLY A 63 3.56 -16.92 25.99
N LYS A 64 4.47 -17.48 25.17
CA LYS A 64 4.93 -18.87 25.31
C LYS A 64 5.66 -19.10 26.63
N GLU A 65 6.55 -18.20 27.00
CA GLU A 65 7.25 -18.24 28.30
C GLU A 65 6.25 -18.17 29.47
N LEU A 66 5.23 -17.31 29.38
CA LEU A 66 4.22 -17.20 30.42
C LEU A 66 3.38 -18.48 30.53
N ALA A 67 3.03 -19.10 29.40
CA ALA A 67 2.28 -20.36 29.36
C ALA A 67 3.02 -21.55 29.98
N GLU A 68 4.36 -21.52 30.04
CA GLU A 68 5.15 -22.51 30.79
C GLU A 68 4.91 -22.41 32.30
N SER A 69 4.64 -21.20 32.80
CA SER A 69 4.40 -20.92 34.22
C SER A 69 2.90 -20.95 34.61
N ASP A 70 2.01 -20.55 33.70
CA ASP A 70 0.57 -20.53 33.89
C ASP A 70 -0.14 -21.11 32.64
N PRO A 71 -0.61 -22.37 32.71
CA PRO A 71 -1.29 -23.04 31.61
C PRO A 71 -2.56 -22.32 31.10
N ALA A 72 -3.15 -21.39 31.84
CA ALA A 72 -4.30 -20.62 31.39
C ALA A 72 -3.98 -19.79 30.12
N PHE A 73 -2.73 -19.33 29.98
CA PHE A 73 -2.25 -18.56 28.84
C PHE A 73 -2.05 -19.39 27.57
N ALA A 74 -2.06 -20.73 27.65
CA ALA A 74 -1.93 -21.59 26.48
C ALA A 74 -3.04 -21.32 25.44
N SER A 75 -4.20 -20.87 25.89
CA SER A 75 -5.33 -20.51 25.02
C SER A 75 -5.09 -19.24 24.19
N GLU A 76 -4.21 -18.33 24.66
CA GLU A 76 -3.90 -17.07 23.98
C GLU A 76 -2.82 -17.23 22.89
N ILE A 77 -1.98 -18.26 23.00
CA ILE A 77 -0.89 -18.53 22.04
C ILE A 77 -1.39 -18.61 20.61
N VAL A 78 -2.53 -19.26 20.37
CA VAL A 78 -3.10 -19.41 19.03
C VAL A 78 -3.44 -18.05 18.40
N ALA A 79 -3.92 -17.10 19.21
CA ALA A 79 -4.22 -15.75 18.73
C ALA A 79 -2.95 -14.93 18.46
N LEU A 80 -1.92 -15.09 19.31
CA LEU A 80 -0.61 -14.46 19.11
C LEU A 80 0.11 -14.99 17.87
N GLU A 81 0.06 -16.32 17.64
CA GLU A 81 0.61 -16.94 16.42
C GLU A 81 -0.07 -16.39 15.17
N LYS A 82 -1.40 -16.31 15.19
CA LYS A 82 -2.15 -15.72 14.08
C LYS A 82 -1.76 -14.26 13.84
N THR A 83 -1.64 -13.47 14.91
CA THR A 83 -1.25 -12.05 14.81
C THR A 83 0.14 -11.89 14.20
N LYS A 84 1.09 -12.72 14.62
CA LYS A 84 2.44 -12.77 14.03
C LYS A 84 2.39 -13.15 12.56
N ASP A 85 1.62 -14.17 12.19
CA ASP A 85 1.53 -14.66 10.81
C ASP A 85 0.85 -13.63 9.89
N ASP A 86 -0.20 -12.97 10.35
CA ASP A 86 -0.87 -11.89 9.61
C ASP A 86 0.09 -10.70 9.39
N ALA A 87 0.87 -10.32 10.41
CA ALA A 87 1.89 -9.28 10.30
C ALA A 87 3.03 -9.68 9.35
N ALA A 88 3.44 -10.96 9.36
CA ALA A 88 4.44 -11.48 8.46
C ALA A 88 3.96 -11.48 7.01
N ALA A 89 2.71 -11.88 6.74
CA ALA A 89 2.13 -11.88 5.40
C ALA A 89 2.03 -10.47 4.83
N LEU A 90 1.60 -9.50 5.64
CA LEU A 90 1.57 -8.09 5.24
C LEU A 90 2.98 -7.57 4.91
N LEU A 91 3.98 -7.91 5.73
CA LEU A 91 5.36 -7.52 5.46
C LEU A 91 5.90 -8.17 4.18
N GLU A 92 5.58 -9.43 3.90
CA GLU A 92 5.95 -10.10 2.65
C GLU A 92 5.37 -9.37 1.43
N GLU A 93 4.12 -8.93 1.50
CA GLU A 93 3.50 -8.12 0.45
C GLU A 93 4.22 -6.77 0.26
N LEU A 94 4.54 -6.08 1.36
CA LEU A 94 5.24 -4.79 1.33
C LEU A 94 6.67 -4.89 0.80
N LEU A 95 7.30 -6.06 0.89
CA LEU A 95 8.65 -6.32 0.38
C LEU A 95 8.69 -6.68 -1.10
N LEU A 96 7.54 -6.84 -1.75
CA LEU A 96 7.49 -7.01 -3.19
C LEU A 96 8.10 -5.77 -3.88
N PRO A 97 8.89 -5.96 -4.95
CA PRO A 97 9.45 -4.85 -5.70
C PRO A 97 8.33 -3.91 -6.16
N ARG A 98 8.40 -2.64 -5.74
CA ARG A 98 7.51 -1.60 -6.27
C ARG A 98 7.80 -1.32 -7.73
N ASP A 99 6.75 -1.04 -8.50
CA ASP A 99 6.91 -0.51 -9.84
C ASP A 99 7.49 0.92 -9.74
N PRO A 100 8.51 1.28 -10.55
CA PRO A 100 9.06 2.64 -10.57
C PRO A 100 8.02 3.74 -10.89
N ASN A 101 6.87 3.35 -11.43
CA ASN A 101 5.73 4.20 -11.76
C ASN A 101 4.58 4.14 -10.75
N ASP A 102 4.69 3.37 -9.65
CA ASP A 102 3.61 3.24 -8.65
C ASP A 102 3.18 4.59 -8.04
N ASP A 103 4.11 5.55 -7.97
CA ASP A 103 3.84 6.90 -7.46
C ASP A 103 3.42 7.91 -8.55
N ARG A 104 3.19 7.46 -9.79
CA ARG A 104 2.82 8.33 -10.91
C ARG A 104 1.34 8.22 -11.23
N ASP A 105 0.77 9.34 -11.67
CA ASP A 105 -0.57 9.34 -12.25
C ASP A 105 -0.59 8.45 -13.50
N VAL A 106 -1.57 7.57 -13.58
CA VAL A 106 -1.82 6.73 -14.76
C VAL A 106 -2.85 7.40 -15.64
N ILE A 107 -2.50 7.60 -16.92
CA ILE A 107 -3.46 8.01 -17.95
C ILE A 107 -3.94 6.76 -18.67
N MET A 108 -5.24 6.50 -18.60
CA MET A 108 -5.88 5.39 -19.29
C MET A 108 -6.71 5.93 -20.45
N GLU A 109 -6.33 5.58 -21.68
CA GLU A 109 -7.10 5.92 -22.87
C GLU A 109 -7.98 4.75 -23.27
N LEU A 110 -9.30 4.93 -23.19
CA LEU A 110 -10.26 3.94 -23.66
C LEU A 110 -10.48 4.15 -25.16
N LYS A 111 -9.86 3.28 -25.97
CA LYS A 111 -10.10 3.24 -27.41
C LYS A 111 -11.23 2.26 -27.72
N GLN A 112 -12.22 2.73 -28.45
CA GLN A 112 -13.24 1.87 -29.03
C GLN A 112 -12.70 1.25 -30.31
N VAL A 113 -12.80 -0.07 -30.41
CA VAL A 113 -12.75 -0.76 -31.71
C VAL A 113 -14.20 -0.94 -32.13
N LEU A 114 -14.55 -0.53 -33.36
CA LEU A 114 -15.92 -0.56 -33.87
C LEU A 114 -16.59 -1.92 -33.58
N VAL A 115 -17.61 -1.90 -32.72
CA VAL A 115 -18.59 -2.98 -32.62
C VAL A 115 -19.95 -2.33 -32.82
N ALA A 116 -20.80 -2.93 -33.66
CA ALA A 116 -22.16 -2.50 -33.94
C ALA A 116 -23.10 -2.71 -32.72
N MET A 117 -22.64 -2.38 -31.51
CA MET A 117 -23.38 -2.45 -30.27
C MET A 117 -23.92 -1.06 -29.91
N ASN A 118 -25.13 -1.04 -29.36
CA ASN A 118 -25.77 0.18 -28.89
C ASN A 118 -24.92 0.85 -27.80
N LEU A 119 -24.71 2.18 -27.93
CA LEU A 119 -23.87 3.04 -27.08
C LEU A 119 -24.11 2.83 -25.57
N GLN A 120 -25.34 2.48 -25.19
CA GLN A 120 -25.73 2.30 -23.80
C GLN A 120 -25.11 1.04 -23.16
N TYR A 121 -24.90 -0.04 -23.93
CA TYR A 121 -24.24 -1.26 -23.45
C TYR A 121 -22.72 -1.08 -23.35
N LEU A 122 -22.18 -0.26 -24.25
CA LEU A 122 -20.75 0.02 -24.31
C LEU A 122 -20.29 0.77 -23.06
N LEU A 123 -21.09 1.75 -22.60
CA LEU A 123 -20.86 2.45 -21.34
C LEU A 123 -20.82 1.49 -20.14
N VAL A 124 -21.71 0.49 -20.08
CA VAL A 124 -21.75 -0.50 -18.99
C VAL A 124 -20.50 -1.38 -18.97
N ILE A 125 -20.04 -1.86 -20.12
CA ILE A 125 -18.83 -2.70 -20.19
C ILE A 125 -17.58 -1.90 -19.78
N TYR A 126 -17.44 -0.66 -20.25
CA TYR A 126 -16.35 0.20 -19.82
C TYR A 126 -16.44 0.53 -18.31
N PHE A 127 -17.66 0.62 -17.76
CA PHE A 127 -17.90 0.90 -16.35
C PHE A 127 -17.43 -0.24 -15.42
N GLU A 128 -17.73 -1.49 -15.77
CA GLU A 128 -17.26 -2.66 -15.01
C GLU A 128 -15.73 -2.83 -15.09
N CYS A 129 -15.13 -2.64 -16.25
CA CYS A 129 -13.65 -2.68 -16.39
C CYS A 129 -12.97 -1.62 -15.52
N ILE A 130 -13.49 -0.39 -15.51
CA ILE A 130 -12.95 0.68 -14.66
C ILE A 130 -13.12 0.34 -13.17
N GLN A 131 -14.25 -0.28 -12.78
CA GLN A 131 -14.43 -0.75 -11.40
C GLN A 131 -13.30 -1.70 -10.99
N ASP A 132 -13.02 -2.73 -11.80
CA ASP A 132 -11.97 -3.70 -11.49
C ASP A 132 -10.58 -3.06 -11.38
N LEU A 133 -10.26 -2.13 -12.28
CA LEU A 133 -8.99 -1.40 -12.27
C LEU A 133 -8.85 -0.44 -11.07
N LEU A 134 -9.96 0.07 -10.54
CA LEU A 134 -9.98 0.97 -9.39
C LEU A 134 -10.23 0.26 -8.06
N LYS A 135 -10.41 -1.08 -8.06
CA LYS A 135 -10.54 -1.85 -6.81
C LYS A 135 -9.29 -1.63 -5.95
N ASN A 136 -9.53 -1.24 -4.69
CA ASN A 136 -8.49 -0.96 -3.69
C ASN A 136 -7.56 0.24 -4.00
N LYS A 137 -7.91 1.10 -4.97
CA LYS A 137 -7.17 2.35 -5.23
C LYS A 137 -7.80 3.53 -4.49
N VAL A 138 -6.97 4.47 -4.07
CA VAL A 138 -7.38 5.73 -3.44
C VAL A 138 -6.85 6.88 -4.29
N GLY A 139 -7.67 7.88 -4.58
CA GLY A 139 -7.28 9.00 -5.42
C GLY A 139 -8.45 9.70 -6.12
N ARG A 140 -8.13 10.49 -7.15
CA ARG A 140 -9.12 11.19 -7.98
C ARG A 140 -9.02 10.69 -9.42
N LEU A 141 -10.16 10.33 -10.00
CA LEU A 141 -10.30 10.05 -11.42
C LEU A 141 -10.57 11.35 -12.17
N LYS A 142 -9.74 11.65 -13.17
CA LYS A 142 -9.96 12.77 -14.10
C LYS A 142 -10.44 12.22 -15.44
N LEU A 143 -11.73 12.38 -15.72
CA LEU A 143 -12.33 12.01 -17.00
C LEU A 143 -12.12 13.14 -18.01
N LEU A 144 -11.39 12.84 -19.08
CA LEU A 144 -11.13 13.76 -20.20
C LEU A 144 -12.06 13.39 -21.35
N ILE A 145 -13.07 14.24 -21.61
CA ILE A 145 -14.08 14.05 -22.66
C ILE A 145 -13.96 15.25 -23.63
N PRO A 146 -14.23 15.12 -24.94
CA PRO A 146 -14.23 16.26 -25.84
C PRO A 146 -15.08 17.43 -25.28
N ARG A 147 -14.41 18.56 -25.02
CA ARG A 147 -14.96 19.81 -24.43
C ARG A 147 -15.33 19.78 -22.94
N GLN A 148 -15.04 18.72 -22.19
CA GLN A 148 -15.36 18.65 -20.76
C GLN A 148 -14.28 17.93 -19.94
N VAL A 149 -14.09 18.37 -18.70
CA VAL A 149 -13.24 17.70 -17.70
C VAL A 149 -14.07 17.46 -16.46
N ILE A 150 -14.18 16.19 -16.04
CA ILE A 150 -14.94 15.81 -14.85
C ILE A 150 -13.97 15.21 -13.83
N TRP A 151 -13.99 15.73 -12.61
CA TRP A 151 -13.25 15.18 -11.48
C TRP A 151 -14.18 14.35 -10.62
N VAL A 152 -13.79 13.11 -10.34
CA VAL A 152 -14.54 12.24 -9.44
C VAL A 152 -13.59 11.64 -8.41
N ASP A 153 -13.93 11.71 -7.14
CA ASP A 153 -13.21 11.00 -6.09
C ASP A 153 -13.43 9.49 -6.26
N ILE A 154 -12.37 8.67 -6.19
CA ILE A 154 -12.48 7.22 -6.41
C ILE A 154 -13.41 6.57 -5.38
N LYS A 155 -13.44 7.04 -4.12
CA LYS A 155 -14.37 6.53 -3.11
C LYS A 155 -15.82 6.89 -3.44
N ILE A 156 -16.06 8.11 -3.93
CA ILE A 156 -17.40 8.54 -4.36
C ILE A 156 -17.83 7.75 -5.60
N CYS A 157 -16.91 7.54 -6.55
CA CYS A 157 -17.11 6.63 -7.68
C CYS A 157 -17.55 5.27 -7.16
N GLN A 158 -16.74 4.59 -6.34
CA GLN A 158 -17.06 3.26 -5.79
C GLN A 158 -18.42 3.21 -5.08
N LEU A 159 -18.79 4.25 -4.33
CA LEU A 159 -20.07 4.35 -3.63
C LEU A 159 -21.26 4.46 -4.60
N LEU A 160 -21.16 5.33 -5.61
CA LEU A 160 -22.16 5.49 -6.66
C LEU A 160 -22.24 4.26 -7.57
N LEU A 161 -21.13 3.55 -7.72
CA LEU A 161 -20.98 2.33 -8.51
C LEU A 161 -21.67 1.13 -7.83
N ASN A 162 -21.60 1.03 -6.49
CA ASN A 162 -22.29 -0.01 -5.72
C ASN A 162 -23.81 0.22 -5.56
N LEU A 163 -24.31 1.42 -5.89
CA LEU A 163 -25.73 1.78 -5.84
C LEU A 163 -26.50 1.49 -7.14
N LYS A 164 -25.82 1.01 -8.19
CA LYS A 164 -26.43 0.62 -9.47
C LYS A 164 -26.37 -0.91 -9.66
N VAL A 165 -27.14 -1.63 -8.86
CA VAL A 165 -27.59 -3.02 -9.12
C VAL A 165 -29.10 -3.02 -9.06
#